data_AF-A0A3U8QBM6-F1
#
_entry.id   AF-A0A3U8QBM6-F1
#
_cell.length_a   1.000
_cell.length_b   1.000
_cell.length_c   1.000
_cell.angle_alpha   90.00
_cell.angle_beta   90.00
_cell.angle_gamma   90.00
#
_symmetry.space_group_name_H-M   'P 1'
#
loop_
_entity.id
_entity.type
_entity.pdbx_description
1 polymer ?
#
loop_
_entity_poly.entity_id
_entity_poly.type
_entity_poly.pdbx_seq_one_letter_code
_entity_poly.pdbx_strand_id
1 'polypeptide(L)'
;MQTIVGISLSPVYILPLMFTFSIIGRTLLFRVRYFLSDTGHLWYKTHPAVLSGIWLYSIAVALIILSSSPLLYRIHAVLILSFILQMAVTDALTGLLPGTFTRRFLIAGMLSQITTDIWWFRTTEFATAAIVLFCLHKLVNRHRLNIGTGDLWLIAGITAWSGLYNAIWCVLLGTGGFVLWHSTWCIKGHKEGPLGPWLCFGHVLLLLDNLYQPLWVI
;
A
#
# COMPACT_ATOMS: atom_id res chain seq x y z
N MET A 1 3.84 31.46 3.44
CA MET A 1 3.01 30.31 3.02
C MET A 1 2.50 29.63 4.26
N GLN A 2 1.20 29.74 4.53
CA GLN A 2 0.55 29.01 5.62
C GLN A 2 -0.19 27.83 5.01
N THR A 3 0.10 26.62 5.47
CA THR A 3 -0.65 25.41 5.11
C THR A 3 -1.71 25.18 6.17
N ILE A 4 -2.98 25.33 5.79
CA ILE A 4 -4.10 25.02 6.70
C ILE A 4 -4.46 23.56 6.50
N VAL A 5 -4.24 22.75 7.53
CA VAL A 5 -4.61 21.34 7.55
C VAL A 5 -5.89 21.20 8.36
N GLY A 6 -7.01 20.94 7.68
CA GLY A 6 -8.30 20.73 8.34
C GLY A 6 -8.32 19.39 9.07
N ILE A 7 -8.48 19.43 10.40
CA ILE A 7 -8.70 18.24 11.24
C ILE A 7 -10.17 18.16 11.65
N SER A 8 -10.76 16.96 11.57
CA SER A 8 -12.16 16.73 11.95
C SER A 8 -12.34 16.32 13.40
N LEU A 9 -11.28 15.85 14.05
CA LEU A 9 -11.27 15.36 15.42
C LEU A 9 -10.15 16.04 16.20
N SER A 10 -10.31 16.11 17.53
CA SER A 10 -9.27 16.65 18.40
C SER A 10 -8.02 15.75 18.37
N PRO A 11 -6.79 16.31 18.30
CA PRO A 11 -5.55 15.54 18.34
C PRO A 11 -5.38 14.68 19.61
N VAL A 12 -6.12 15.00 20.67
CA VAL A 12 -6.13 14.24 21.95
C VAL A 12 -6.52 12.77 21.71
N TYR A 13 -7.31 12.47 20.68
CA TYR A 13 -7.74 11.11 20.37
C TYR A 13 -6.72 10.30 19.54
N ILE A 14 -5.59 10.87 19.12
CA ILE A 14 -4.61 10.17 18.27
C ILE A 14 -4.03 8.94 18.97
N LEU A 15 -3.59 9.06 20.22
CA LEU A 15 -3.01 7.93 20.97
C LEU A 15 -4.00 6.77 21.19
N PRO A 16 -5.24 6.98 21.67
CA PRO A 16 -6.19 5.88 21.80
C PRO A 16 -6.59 5.29 20.43
N LEU A 17 -6.69 6.10 19.38
CA LEU A 17 -6.89 5.60 18.01
C LEU A 17 -5.72 4.71 17.58
N MET A 18 -4.48 5.15 17.76
CA MET A 18 -3.31 4.36 17.42
C MET A 18 -3.30 3.00 18.17
N PHE A 19 -3.62 3.00 19.46
CA PHE A 19 -3.68 1.76 20.24
C PHE A 19 -4.75 0.79 19.71
N THR A 20 -5.96 1.29 19.44
CA THR A 20 -7.06 0.46 18.90
C THR A 20 -6.73 -0.10 17.52
N PHE A 21 -6.18 0.72 16.61
CA PHE A 21 -5.80 0.25 15.28
C PHE A 21 -4.55 -0.63 15.27
N SER A 22 -3.68 -0.55 16.28
CA SER A 22 -2.58 -1.50 16.47
C SER A 22 -3.11 -2.91 16.77
N ILE A 23 -4.15 -3.01 17.61
CA ILE A 23 -4.84 -4.28 17.89
C ILE A 23 -5.49 -4.81 16.60
N ILE A 24 -6.20 -3.96 15.86
CA ILE A 24 -6.84 -4.34 14.58
C ILE A 24 -5.77 -4.81 13.58
N GLY A 25 -4.69 -4.06 13.39
CA GLY A 25 -3.59 -4.42 12.51
C GLY A 25 -3.00 -5.80 12.84
N ARG A 26 -2.81 -6.08 14.13
CA ARG A 26 -2.38 -7.39 14.61
C ARG A 26 -3.37 -8.51 14.25
N THR A 27 -4.68 -8.26 14.35
CA THR A 27 -5.70 -9.24 13.95
C THR A 27 -5.72 -9.48 12.45
N LEU A 28 -5.52 -8.45 11.62
CA LEU A 28 -5.43 -8.58 10.16
C LEU A 28 -4.26 -9.47 9.73
N LEU A 29 -3.13 -9.36 10.42
CA LEU A 29 -1.94 -10.19 10.18
C LEU A 29 -2.13 -11.67 10.56
N PHE A 30 -3.24 -12.04 11.21
CA PHE A 30 -3.57 -13.45 11.42
C PHE A 30 -3.67 -14.21 10.08
N ARG A 31 -4.22 -13.58 9.03
CA ARG A 31 -4.30 -14.18 7.69
C ARG A 31 -2.92 -14.39 7.07
N VAL A 32 -2.01 -13.44 7.26
CA VAL A 32 -0.62 -13.54 6.80
C VAL A 32 0.09 -14.68 7.52
N ARG A 33 -0.08 -14.78 8.85
CA ARG A 33 0.47 -15.87 9.65
C ARG A 33 -0.01 -17.24 9.17
N TYR A 34 -1.31 -17.38 8.90
CA TYR A 34 -1.88 -18.62 8.39
C TYR A 34 -1.32 -19.00 7.02
N PHE A 35 -1.20 -18.03 6.11
CA PHE A 35 -0.59 -18.25 4.80
C PHE A 35 0.89 -18.68 4.89
N LEU A 36 1.67 -18.05 5.78
CA LEU A 36 3.07 -18.41 5.97
C LEU A 36 3.23 -19.82 6.55
N SER A 37 2.35 -20.23 7.47
CA SER A 37 2.38 -21.61 7.98
C SER A 37 2.06 -22.66 6.92
N ASP A 38 1.16 -22.35 5.98
CA ASP A 38 0.77 -23.25 4.89
C ASP A 38 1.88 -23.41 3.84
N THR A 39 2.60 -22.31 3.58
CA THR A 39 3.73 -22.26 2.63
C THR A 39 5.08 -22.70 3.21
N GLY A 40 5.12 -23.09 4.49
CA GLY A 40 6.36 -23.54 5.16
C GLY A 40 7.32 -22.42 5.54
N HIS A 41 6.92 -21.14 5.43
CA HIS A 41 7.72 -20.00 5.87
C HIS A 41 7.56 -19.72 7.38
N LEU A 42 8.67 -19.40 8.04
CA LEU A 42 8.69 -19.19 9.49
C LEU A 42 8.10 -17.82 9.87
N TRP A 43 7.04 -17.83 10.69
CA TRP A 43 6.47 -16.62 11.28
C TRP A 43 7.21 -16.23 12.56
N TYR A 44 7.97 -15.14 12.49
CA TYR A 44 8.62 -14.55 13.66
C TYR A 44 7.80 -13.35 14.18
N LYS A 45 7.16 -13.53 15.34
CA LYS A 45 6.36 -12.47 15.98
C LYS A 45 7.18 -11.20 16.30
N THR A 46 8.47 -11.38 16.57
CA THR A 46 9.42 -10.31 16.92
C THR A 46 10.12 -9.72 15.70
N HIS A 47 9.79 -10.16 14.48
CA HIS A 47 10.44 -9.63 13.29
C HIS A 47 10.17 -8.12 13.17
N PRO A 48 11.20 -7.29 12.92
CA PRO A 48 11.04 -5.83 12.86
C PRO A 48 10.03 -5.40 11.80
N ALA A 49 9.90 -6.14 10.69
CA ALA A 49 8.88 -5.85 9.66
C ALA A 49 7.44 -5.99 10.16
N VAL A 50 7.16 -6.97 11.04
CA VAL A 50 5.80 -7.17 11.60
C VAL A 50 5.47 -6.03 12.56
N LEU A 51 6.41 -5.69 13.45
CA LEU A 51 6.22 -4.61 14.41
C LEU A 51 6.09 -3.26 13.71
N SER A 52 7.01 -2.93 12.81
CA SER A 52 6.97 -1.68 12.03
C SER A 52 5.73 -1.57 11.17
N GLY A 53 5.29 -2.66 10.51
CA GLY A 53 4.06 -2.69 9.74
C GLY A 53 2.83 -2.34 10.58
N ILE A 54 2.67 -2.95 11.77
CA ILE A 54 1.54 -2.67 12.67
C ILE A 54 1.55 -1.20 13.12
N TRP A 55 2.71 -0.68 13.52
CA TRP A 55 2.82 0.71 13.98
C TRP A 55 2.58 1.71 12.84
N LEU A 56 3.17 1.49 11.66
CA LEU A 56 2.95 2.34 10.48
C LEU A 56 1.48 2.34 10.06
N TYR A 57 0.83 1.16 10.06
CA TYR A 57 -0.61 1.06 9.80
C TYR A 57 -1.43 1.84 10.82
N SER A 58 -1.13 1.66 12.10
CA SER A 58 -1.82 2.35 13.21
C SER A 58 -1.69 3.87 13.09
N ILE A 59 -0.48 4.38 12.82
CA ILE A 59 -0.22 5.82 12.62
C ILE A 59 -0.98 6.32 11.39
N ALA A 60 -0.86 5.64 10.25
CA ALA A 60 -1.50 6.05 9.01
C ALA A 60 -3.04 6.09 9.15
N VAL A 61 -3.64 5.08 9.78
CA VAL A 61 -5.09 5.06 10.02
C VAL A 61 -5.52 6.15 10.99
N ALA A 62 -4.75 6.42 12.05
CA ALA A 62 -5.05 7.51 12.96
C ALA A 62 -5.06 8.87 12.23
N LEU A 63 -4.09 9.11 11.34
CA LEU A 63 -4.05 10.31 10.49
C LEU A 63 -5.25 10.37 9.53
N ILE A 64 -5.62 9.27 8.91
CA ILE A 64 -6.79 9.22 8.01
C ILE A 64 -8.08 9.57 8.75
N ILE A 65 -8.26 9.05 9.96
CA ILE A 65 -9.44 9.33 10.77
C ILE A 65 -9.48 10.81 11.18
N LEU A 66 -8.32 11.39 11.45
CA LEU A 66 -8.17 12.80 11.81
C LEU A 66 -8.43 13.75 10.64
N SER A 67 -8.23 13.30 9.39
CA SER A 67 -8.47 14.11 8.18
C SER A 67 -9.87 14.73 8.16
N SER A 68 -10.04 15.86 7.47
CA SER A 68 -11.33 16.53 7.31
C SER A 68 -12.23 15.91 6.23
N SER A 69 -11.71 14.95 5.45
CA SER A 69 -12.42 14.28 4.35
C SER A 69 -13.75 13.63 4.77
N PRO A 70 -14.72 13.44 3.85
CA PRO A 70 -15.98 12.75 4.18
C PRO A 70 -15.77 11.31 4.67
N LEU A 71 -16.69 10.82 5.51
CA LEU A 71 -16.59 9.52 6.20
C LEU A 71 -16.35 8.35 5.22
N LEU A 72 -17.05 8.32 4.08
CA LEU A 72 -16.91 7.27 3.08
C LEU A 72 -15.48 7.17 2.52
N TYR A 73 -14.83 8.31 2.26
CA TYR A 73 -13.44 8.33 1.78
C TYR A 73 -12.46 7.85 2.84
N ARG A 74 -12.71 8.17 4.13
CA ARG A 74 -11.89 7.64 5.24
C ARG A 74 -12.02 6.13 5.37
N ILE A 75 -13.25 5.60 5.33
CA ILE A 75 -13.49 4.14 5.39
C ILE A 75 -12.80 3.44 4.23
N HIS A 76 -12.94 3.99 3.02
CA HIS A 76 -12.29 3.48 1.82
C HIS A 76 -10.75 3.47 1.97
N ALA A 77 -10.16 4.54 2.49
CA ALA A 77 -8.73 4.64 2.75
C ALA A 77 -8.22 3.65 3.81
N VAL A 78 -8.97 3.44 4.91
CA VAL A 78 -8.65 2.43 5.93
C VAL A 78 -8.70 1.01 5.35
N LEU A 79 -9.66 0.74 4.48
CA LEU A 79 -9.80 -0.55 3.80
C LEU A 79 -8.60 -0.81 2.88
N ILE A 80 -8.18 0.19 2.08
CA ILE A 80 -6.96 0.13 1.27
C ILE A 80 -5.75 -0.21 2.15
N LEU A 81 -5.54 0.54 3.24
CA LEU A 81 -4.43 0.32 4.18
C LEU A 81 -4.43 -1.06 4.82
N SER A 82 -5.60 -1.64 5.07
CA SER A 82 -5.75 -2.97 5.64
C SER A 82 -5.22 -4.06 4.70
N PHE A 83 -5.38 -3.90 3.39
CA PHE A 83 -4.79 -4.78 2.39
C PHE A 83 -3.29 -4.52 2.21
N ILE A 84 -2.89 -3.24 2.17
CA ILE A 84 -1.49 -2.84 2.05
C ILE A 84 -0.66 -3.38 3.21
N LEU A 85 -1.17 -3.32 4.44
CA LEU A 85 -0.49 -3.90 5.61
C LEU A 85 -0.18 -5.38 5.39
N GLN A 86 -1.15 -6.16 4.91
CA GLN A 86 -0.95 -7.59 4.66
C GLN A 86 0.12 -7.82 3.59
N MET A 87 0.04 -7.09 2.48
CA MET A 87 0.98 -7.20 1.35
C MET A 87 2.41 -6.76 1.72
N ALA A 88 2.56 -5.60 2.35
CA ALA A 88 3.85 -5.06 2.77
C ALA A 88 4.55 -5.98 3.78
N VAL A 89 3.81 -6.52 4.75
CA VAL A 89 4.37 -7.45 5.73
C VAL A 89 4.72 -8.80 5.11
N THR A 90 3.90 -9.33 4.18
CA THR A 90 4.25 -10.57 3.47
C THR A 90 5.54 -10.42 2.66
N ASP A 91 5.67 -9.32 1.91
CA ASP A 91 6.83 -9.11 1.06
C ASP A 91 8.09 -8.79 1.88
N ALA A 92 7.94 -8.03 2.97
CA ALA A 92 9.06 -7.77 3.88
C ALA A 92 9.56 -9.02 4.62
N LEU A 93 8.71 -10.05 4.82
CA LEU A 93 9.09 -11.29 5.49
C LEU A 93 9.66 -12.34 4.55
N THR A 94 9.12 -12.45 3.33
CA THR A 94 9.46 -13.54 2.41
C THR A 94 10.28 -13.09 1.20
N GLY A 95 10.35 -11.78 0.95
CA GLY A 95 10.91 -11.23 -0.29
C GLY A 95 10.07 -11.54 -1.53
N LEU A 96 8.87 -12.09 -1.34
CA LEU A 96 7.95 -12.49 -2.39
C LEU A 96 6.57 -11.94 -2.09
N LEU A 97 5.92 -11.38 -3.11
CA LEU A 97 4.55 -10.90 -2.98
C LEU A 97 3.56 -11.90 -3.60
N PRO A 98 2.81 -12.68 -2.80
CA PRO A 98 1.95 -13.74 -3.32
C PRO A 98 0.77 -13.20 -4.11
N GLY A 99 0.46 -13.85 -5.24
CA GLY A 99 -0.68 -13.50 -6.09
C GLY A 99 -2.04 -13.55 -5.39
N THR A 100 -2.16 -14.31 -4.29
CA THR A 100 -3.40 -14.41 -3.50
C THR A 100 -3.78 -13.10 -2.84
N PHE A 101 -2.82 -12.34 -2.31
CA PHE A 101 -3.07 -11.06 -1.66
C PHE A 101 -3.28 -9.94 -2.67
N THR A 102 -2.45 -9.90 -3.73
CA THR A 102 -2.55 -8.86 -4.76
C THR A 102 -3.85 -8.98 -5.58
N ARG A 103 -4.29 -10.20 -5.90
CA ARG A 103 -5.59 -10.40 -6.58
C ARG A 103 -6.76 -9.99 -5.70
N ARG A 104 -6.74 -10.29 -4.40
CA ARG A 104 -7.79 -9.84 -3.47
C ARG A 104 -7.84 -8.32 -3.38
N PHE A 105 -6.68 -7.67 -3.30
CA PHE A 105 -6.58 -6.22 -3.33
C PHE A 105 -7.14 -5.62 -4.62
N LEU A 106 -6.82 -6.21 -5.78
CA LEU A 106 -7.32 -5.78 -7.08
C LEU A 106 -8.84 -5.98 -7.22
N ILE A 107 -9.38 -7.14 -6.84
CA ILE A 107 -10.82 -7.41 -6.88
C ILE A 107 -11.59 -6.43 -5.98
N ALA A 108 -11.08 -6.20 -4.76
CA ALA A 108 -11.69 -5.22 -3.85
C ALA A 108 -11.66 -3.79 -4.42
N GLY A 109 -10.59 -3.43 -5.14
CA GLY A 109 -10.50 -2.14 -5.84
C GLY A 109 -11.50 -2.01 -6.96
N MET A 110 -11.67 -3.04 -7.79
CA MET A 110 -12.69 -3.04 -8.83
C MET A 110 -14.10 -2.90 -8.27
N LEU A 111 -14.40 -3.66 -7.20
CA LEU A 111 -15.72 -3.60 -6.56
C LEU A 111 -16.00 -2.23 -5.95
N SER A 112 -14.98 -1.55 -5.40
CA SER A 112 -15.17 -0.23 -4.82
C SER A 112 -15.46 0.83 -5.90
N GLN A 113 -14.95 0.68 -7.12
CA GLN A 113 -15.26 1.61 -8.23
C GLN A 113 -16.72 1.57 -8.68
N ILE A 114 -17.41 0.44 -8.49
CA ILE A 114 -18.85 0.30 -8.84
C ILE A 114 -19.70 1.33 -8.08
N THR A 115 -19.26 1.73 -6.89
CA THR A 115 -19.96 2.71 -6.05
C THR A 115 -19.73 4.16 -6.47
N THR A 116 -18.94 4.42 -7.51
CA THR A 116 -18.57 5.76 -7.97
C THR A 116 -19.16 6.07 -9.34
N ASP A 117 -19.61 7.31 -9.54
CA ASP A 117 -20.16 7.76 -10.83
C ASP A 117 -19.10 7.77 -11.96
N ILE A 118 -17.82 7.64 -11.60
CA ILE A 118 -16.64 7.71 -12.50
C ILE A 118 -16.17 6.30 -12.91
N TRP A 119 -16.96 5.27 -12.63
CA TRP A 119 -16.56 3.87 -12.84
C TRP A 119 -16.07 3.59 -14.27
N TRP A 120 -16.71 4.14 -15.31
CA TRP A 120 -16.30 3.96 -16.70
C TRP A 120 -14.87 4.43 -16.95
N PHE A 121 -14.55 5.66 -16.55
CA PHE A 121 -13.22 6.24 -16.74
C PHE A 121 -12.17 5.43 -15.97
N ARG A 122 -12.46 5.09 -14.71
CA ARG A 122 -11.58 4.25 -13.87
C ARG A 122 -11.35 2.86 -14.46
N THR A 123 -12.37 2.26 -15.06
CA THR A 123 -12.26 0.95 -15.69
C THR A 123 -11.37 1.01 -16.92
N THR A 124 -11.43 2.10 -17.69
CA THR A 124 -10.52 2.31 -18.84
C THR A 124 -9.06 2.56 -18.41
N GLU A 125 -8.84 3.36 -17.35
CA GLU A 125 -7.50 3.56 -16.76
C GLU A 125 -6.90 2.23 -16.28
N PHE A 126 -7.70 1.42 -15.59
CA PHE A 126 -7.29 0.10 -15.16
C PHE A 126 -6.99 -0.83 -16.35
N ALA A 127 -7.88 -0.89 -17.35
CA ALA A 127 -7.71 -1.78 -18.49
C ALA A 127 -6.45 -1.44 -19.29
N THR A 128 -6.19 -0.15 -19.51
CA THR A 128 -4.97 0.32 -20.18
C THR A 128 -3.72 -0.02 -19.37
N ALA A 129 -3.70 0.24 -18.07
CA ALA A 129 -2.59 -0.14 -17.20
C ALA A 129 -2.36 -1.65 -17.19
N ALA A 130 -3.41 -2.46 -17.09
CA ALA A 130 -3.33 -3.91 -17.09
C ALA A 130 -2.75 -4.46 -18.40
N ILE A 131 -3.15 -3.92 -19.55
CA ILE A 131 -2.59 -4.31 -20.86
C ILE A 131 -1.09 -3.96 -20.92
N VAL A 132 -0.70 -2.76 -20.51
CA VAL A 132 0.70 -2.34 -20.50
C VAL A 132 1.54 -3.22 -19.58
N LEU A 133 1.08 -3.46 -18.35
CA LEU A 133 1.76 -4.31 -17.37
C LEU A 133 1.83 -5.77 -17.84
N PHE A 134 0.80 -6.28 -18.51
CA PHE A 134 0.80 -7.63 -19.09
C PHE A 134 1.80 -7.76 -20.24
N CYS A 135 1.84 -6.78 -21.15
CA CYS A 135 2.84 -6.73 -22.21
C CYS A 135 4.26 -6.66 -21.65
N LEU A 136 4.48 -5.81 -20.64
CA LEU A 136 5.75 -5.68 -19.94
C LEU A 136 6.14 -6.99 -19.26
N HIS A 137 5.20 -7.63 -18.55
CA HIS A 137 5.39 -8.94 -17.94
C HIS A 137 5.85 -9.98 -18.97
N LYS A 138 5.15 -10.09 -20.10
CA LYS A 138 5.47 -11.05 -21.16
C LYS A 138 6.83 -10.77 -21.81
N LEU A 139 7.20 -9.49 -21.94
CA LEU A 139 8.46 -9.07 -22.56
C LEU A 139 9.65 -9.32 -21.63
N VAL A 140 9.53 -8.97 -20.34
CA VAL A 140 10.58 -9.15 -19.33
C VAL A 140 10.78 -10.62 -18.98
N ASN A 141 9.69 -11.39 -18.86
CA ASN A 141 9.75 -12.82 -18.52
C ASN A 141 9.78 -13.74 -19.74
N ARG A 142 10.17 -13.23 -20.91
CA ARG A 142 10.30 -14.05 -22.13
C ARG A 142 11.37 -15.14 -21.99
N HIS A 143 12.39 -14.91 -21.16
CA HIS A 143 13.57 -15.77 -21.04
C HIS A 143 14.00 -16.08 -19.59
N ARG A 144 13.29 -15.59 -18.57
CA ARG A 144 13.57 -15.89 -17.15
C ARG A 144 12.30 -16.28 -16.41
N LEU A 145 12.47 -17.06 -15.34
CA LEU A 145 11.47 -17.35 -14.32
C LEU A 145 10.76 -16.06 -13.88
N ASN A 146 9.47 -16.16 -13.55
CA ASN A 146 8.49 -15.11 -13.26
C ASN A 146 8.91 -14.04 -12.22
N ILE A 147 9.94 -13.24 -12.50
CA ILE A 147 10.43 -12.16 -11.64
C ILE A 147 9.41 -11.02 -11.62
N GLY A 148 9.15 -10.45 -10.44
CA GLY A 148 8.38 -9.22 -10.25
C GLY A 148 6.88 -9.33 -10.55
N THR A 149 6.33 -10.54 -10.70
CA THR A 149 4.89 -10.70 -11.00
C THR A 149 4.00 -10.09 -9.94
N GLY A 150 4.32 -10.31 -8.66
CA GLY A 150 3.59 -9.72 -7.54
C GLY A 150 3.54 -8.20 -7.61
N ASP A 151 4.68 -7.55 -7.86
CA ASP A 151 4.78 -6.08 -7.93
C ASP A 151 3.96 -5.50 -9.08
N LEU A 152 3.93 -6.17 -10.24
CA LEU A 152 3.08 -5.76 -11.36
C LEU A 152 1.59 -5.84 -10.99
N TRP A 153 1.17 -6.91 -10.30
CA TRP A 153 -0.20 -7.03 -9.79
C TRP A 153 -0.51 -5.99 -8.71
N LEU A 154 0.47 -5.61 -7.89
CA LEU A 154 0.33 -4.55 -6.89
C LEU A 154 0.09 -3.20 -7.57
N ILE A 155 0.87 -2.85 -8.60
CA ILE A 155 0.69 -1.63 -9.39
C ILE A 155 -0.69 -1.63 -10.06
N ALA A 156 -1.09 -2.75 -10.67
CA ALA A 156 -2.43 -2.89 -11.25
C ALA A 156 -3.53 -2.69 -10.18
N GLY A 157 -3.36 -3.24 -8.98
CA GLY A 157 -4.26 -2.98 -7.86
C GLY A 157 -4.33 -1.50 -7.50
N ILE A 158 -3.18 -0.82 -7.36
CA ILE A 158 -3.13 0.62 -7.04
C ILE A 158 -3.85 1.45 -8.11
N THR A 159 -3.68 1.12 -9.40
CA THR A 159 -4.44 1.78 -10.48
C THR A 159 -5.94 1.59 -10.33
N ALA A 160 -6.40 0.40 -9.93
CA ALA A 160 -7.81 0.13 -9.71
C ALA A 160 -8.40 0.91 -8.52
N TRP A 161 -7.60 1.22 -7.50
CA TRP A 161 -8.06 2.00 -6.34
C TRP A 161 -8.00 3.51 -6.57
N SER A 162 -6.84 4.00 -7.04
CA SER A 162 -6.52 5.44 -6.99
C SER A 162 -6.38 6.08 -8.37
N GLY A 163 -6.43 5.30 -9.45
CA GLY A 163 -6.25 5.76 -10.83
C GLY A 163 -4.84 5.68 -11.34
N LEU A 164 -4.70 5.92 -12.64
CA LEU A 164 -3.42 5.82 -13.35
C LEU A 164 -2.41 6.88 -12.87
N TYR A 165 -2.86 8.14 -12.74
CA TYR A 165 -1.99 9.24 -12.30
C TYR A 165 -1.34 8.97 -10.93
N ASN A 166 -2.17 8.62 -9.94
CA ASN A 166 -1.69 8.31 -8.60
C ASN A 166 -0.82 7.04 -8.59
N ALA A 167 -1.10 6.05 -9.45
CA ALA A 167 -0.26 4.87 -9.55
C ALA A 167 1.14 5.18 -10.11
N ILE A 168 1.25 6.07 -11.10
CA ILE A 168 2.54 6.51 -11.65
C ILE A 168 3.36 7.20 -10.56
N TRP A 169 2.76 8.16 -9.84
CA TRP A 169 3.43 8.81 -8.71
C TRP A 169 3.80 7.83 -7.60
N CYS A 170 2.96 6.84 -7.34
CA CYS A 170 3.24 5.81 -6.35
C CYS A 170 4.47 4.98 -6.75
N VAL A 171 4.56 4.62 -8.03
CA VAL A 171 5.72 3.90 -8.57
C VAL A 171 6.96 4.77 -8.48
N LEU A 172 6.88 6.06 -8.83
CA LEU A 172 8.01 6.99 -8.73
C LEU A 172 8.49 7.16 -7.28
N LEU A 173 7.59 7.39 -6.33
CA LEU A 173 7.93 7.54 -4.91
C LEU A 173 8.46 6.24 -4.31
N GLY A 174 7.84 5.11 -4.63
CA GLY A 174 8.27 3.80 -4.14
C GLY A 174 9.62 3.37 -4.71
N THR A 175 9.80 3.48 -6.04
CA THR A 175 11.09 3.16 -6.68
C THR A 175 12.19 4.15 -6.27
N GLY A 176 11.87 5.45 -6.18
CA GLY A 176 12.80 6.47 -5.68
C GLY A 176 13.25 6.18 -4.24
N GLY A 177 12.31 5.88 -3.34
CA GLY A 177 12.60 5.49 -1.97
C GLY A 177 13.45 4.22 -1.88
N PHE A 178 13.12 3.22 -2.70
CA PHE A 178 13.91 1.99 -2.80
C PHE A 178 15.33 2.25 -3.29
N VAL A 179 15.52 3.08 -4.33
CA VAL A 179 16.85 3.43 -4.86
C VAL A 179 17.67 4.20 -3.83
N LEU A 180 17.06 5.15 -3.12
CA LEU A 180 17.73 5.89 -2.04
C LEU A 180 18.13 4.95 -0.89
N TRP A 181 17.23 4.06 -0.46
CA TRP A 181 17.56 3.05 0.54
C TRP A 181 18.66 2.11 0.06
N HIS A 182 18.57 1.62 -1.18
CA HIS A 182 19.57 0.77 -1.78
C HIS A 182 20.91 1.49 -1.93
N SER A 183 20.95 2.80 -2.15
CA SER A 183 22.20 3.57 -2.20
C SER A 183 22.93 3.60 -0.85
N THR A 184 22.22 3.40 0.26
CA THR A 184 22.83 3.23 1.60
C THR A 184 23.41 1.82 1.82
N TRP A 185 23.49 1.01 0.75
CA TRP A 185 24.07 -0.32 0.65
C TRP A 185 25.29 -0.53 1.54
N CYS A 186 26.27 0.34 1.34
CA CYS A 186 27.61 0.25 1.91
C CYS A 186 27.61 0.37 3.43
N ILE A 187 26.56 0.94 4.03
CA ILE A 187 26.45 1.16 5.47
C ILE A 187 25.82 -0.05 6.17
N LYS A 188 24.89 -0.77 5.50
CA LYS A 188 24.10 -1.84 6.13
C LYS A 188 24.41 -3.25 5.62
N GLY A 189 25.06 -3.39 4.47
CA GLY A 189 25.62 -4.66 4.01
C GLY A 189 24.63 -5.82 3.83
N HIS A 190 23.35 -5.58 3.50
CA HIS A 190 22.39 -6.63 3.10
C HIS A 190 22.82 -7.29 1.73
N LYS A 191 22.01 -7.56 0.69
CA LYS A 191 22.51 -7.46 -0.74
C LYS A 191 21.41 -7.09 -1.70
N GLU A 192 20.20 -7.41 -1.27
CA GLU A 192 18.95 -7.23 -1.98
C GLU A 192 17.90 -6.80 -0.96
N GLY A 193 16.77 -6.28 -1.43
CA GLY A 193 15.65 -5.92 -0.58
C GLY A 193 14.33 -5.96 -1.35
N PRO A 194 13.20 -6.17 -0.66
CA PRO A 194 11.89 -6.24 -1.30
C PRO A 194 11.43 -4.84 -1.75
N LEU A 195 10.98 -4.73 -3.00
CA LEU A 195 10.45 -3.49 -3.58
C LEU A 195 9.02 -3.19 -3.11
N GLY A 196 8.22 -4.22 -2.83
CA GLY A 196 6.79 -4.08 -2.51
C GLY A 196 6.49 -3.18 -1.31
N PRO A 197 7.21 -3.24 -0.17
CA PRO A 197 7.01 -2.32 0.96
C PRO A 197 7.21 -0.85 0.59
N TRP A 198 8.14 -0.55 -0.33
CA TRP A 198 8.38 0.81 -0.78
C TRP A 198 7.27 1.33 -1.68
N LEU A 199 6.76 0.49 -2.60
CA LEU A 199 5.57 0.80 -3.39
C LEU A 199 4.36 1.02 -2.48
N CYS A 200 4.16 0.15 -1.49
CA CYS A 200 3.11 0.28 -0.48
C CYS A 200 3.23 1.61 0.30
N PHE A 201 4.44 1.98 0.72
CA PHE A 201 4.68 3.23 1.44
C PHE A 201 4.40 4.46 0.57
N GLY A 202 4.83 4.44 -0.70
CA GLY A 202 4.51 5.50 -1.67
C GLY A 202 3.01 5.69 -1.85
N HIS A 203 2.24 4.60 -1.85
CA HIS A 203 0.78 4.68 -1.95
C HIS A 203 0.14 5.31 -0.71
N VAL A 204 0.63 4.96 0.49
CA VAL A 204 0.16 5.56 1.76
C VAL A 204 0.39 7.07 1.78
N LEU A 205 1.55 7.54 1.30
CA LEU A 205 1.83 8.98 1.24
C LEU A 205 0.85 9.71 0.32
N LEU A 206 0.60 9.16 -0.87
CA LEU A 206 -0.37 9.74 -1.81
C LEU A 206 -1.81 9.67 -1.29
N LEU A 207 -2.15 8.63 -0.56
CA LEU A 207 -3.45 8.50 0.09
C LEU A 207 -3.66 9.62 1.13
N LEU A 208 -2.64 9.91 1.94
CA LEU A 208 -2.68 11.00 2.91
C LEU A 208 -2.76 12.38 2.25
N ASP A 209 -1.99 12.61 1.20
CA ASP A 209 -2.03 13.87 0.43
C ASP A 209 -3.43 14.12 -0.15
N ASN A 210 -4.03 13.10 -0.78
CA ASN A 210 -5.39 13.19 -1.34
C ASN A 210 -6.47 13.43 -0.29
N LEU A 211 -6.29 12.96 0.95
CA LEU A 211 -7.27 13.12 2.04
C LEU A 211 -7.19 14.46 2.75
N TYR A 212 -6.00 15.05 2.81
CA TYR A 212 -5.78 16.31 3.51
C TYR A 212 -5.85 17.52 2.60
N GLN A 213 -5.66 17.36 1.28
CA GLN A 213 -5.69 18.43 0.26
C GLN A 213 -5.12 19.75 0.82
N PRO A 214 -3.82 19.79 1.19
CA PRO A 214 -3.27 20.93 1.91
C PRO A 214 -3.51 22.21 1.11
N LEU A 215 -4.31 23.12 1.68
CA LEU A 215 -4.60 24.40 1.06
C LEU A 215 -3.36 25.29 1.24
N TRP A 216 -2.74 25.62 0.11
CA TRP A 216 -1.62 26.56 0.06
C TRP A 216 -2.19 27.98 0.06
N VAL A 217 -2.17 28.65 1.22
CA VAL A 217 -2.47 30.08 1.30
C VAL A 217 -1.19 30.84 0.94
N ILE A 218 -1.21 31.48 -0.23
CA ILE A 218 -0.15 32.37 -0.73
C ILE A 218 -0.32 33.75 -0.10
#